data_AF-A0A1B6GMQ5-F1
#
_entry.id   AF-A0A1B6GMQ5-F1
#
_cell.length_a   1.000
_cell.length_b   1.000
_cell.length_c   1.000
_cell.angle_alpha   90.00
_cell.angle_beta   90.00
_cell.angle_gamma   90.00
#
_symmetry.space_group_name_H-M   'P 1'
#
loop_
_entity.id
_entity.type
_entity.pdbx_description
1 polymer ?
#
loop_
_entity_poly.entity_id
_entity_poly.type
_entity_poly.pdbx_seq_one_letter_code
_entity_poly.pdbx_strand_id
1 'polypeptide(L)'
;MYFAIGWPKVLNIPHLNNCSIRKVICNRDKVFFAILSDDTLSIFFCKPCLPIVLHRRSHESVEDIGMNESVQWKPDSSMLVVATSGGFLVYYHLTVDSTQKGLYQQVDSPQPNLRRDSAELFVKEVVPPLQLTVTQEVAVGGGILSMVCIRD
;
A
#
# COMPACT_ATOMS: atom_id res chain seq x y z
N MET A 1 -9.42 29.17 2.66
CA MET A 1 -9.21 28.37 1.44
C MET A 1 -10.23 27.25 1.46
N TYR A 2 -11.15 27.18 0.49
CA TYR A 2 -12.16 26.13 0.42
C TYR A 2 -11.65 25.01 -0.48
N PHE A 3 -11.62 23.78 0.03
CA PHE A 3 -11.32 22.59 -0.76
C PHE A 3 -12.65 21.90 -1.08
N ALA A 4 -12.96 21.74 -2.37
CA ALA A 4 -14.23 21.17 -2.83
C ALA A 4 -14.45 19.69 -2.43
N ILE A 5 -13.42 19.04 -1.88
CA ILE A 5 -13.37 17.59 -1.64
C ILE A 5 -12.89 17.26 -0.20
N GLY A 6 -12.90 18.24 0.71
CA GLY A 6 -12.41 18.11 2.08
C GLY A 6 -10.95 18.53 2.26
N TRP A 7 -10.48 18.51 3.51
CA TRP A 7 -9.13 18.97 3.86
C TRP A 7 -8.05 18.05 3.29
N PRO A 8 -7.00 18.58 2.64
CA PRO A 8 -5.83 17.81 2.27
C PRO A 8 -5.26 17.12 3.52
N LYS A 9 -5.03 15.81 3.42
CA LYS A 9 -4.37 15.04 4.47
C LYS A 9 -2.90 14.93 4.15
N VAL A 10 -2.05 15.34 5.09
CA VAL A 10 -0.61 15.07 5.04
C VAL A 10 -0.39 13.72 5.70
N LEU A 11 0.20 12.78 4.96
CA LEU A 11 0.53 11.45 5.48
C LEU A 11 2.03 11.39 5.74
N ASN A 12 2.39 11.03 6.98
CA ASN A 12 3.77 10.69 7.30
C ASN A 12 4.02 9.23 6.92
N ILE A 13 4.96 8.97 6.01
CA ILE A 13 5.23 7.62 5.53
C ILE A 13 6.19 6.94 6.53
N PRO A 14 5.74 5.90 7.24
CA PRO A 14 6.58 5.24 8.21
C PRO A 14 7.77 4.59 7.50
N HIS A 15 8.94 4.67 8.13
CA HIS A 15 10.17 4.04 7.65
C HIS A 15 10.67 4.52 6.28
N LEU A 16 10.28 5.70 5.78
CA LEU A 16 10.78 6.18 4.49
C LEU A 16 12.32 6.40 4.48
N ASN A 17 12.93 6.68 5.63
CA ASN A 17 14.37 6.91 5.79
C ASN A 17 14.90 7.91 4.73
N ASN A 18 15.98 7.56 4.03
CA ASN A 18 16.60 8.36 2.97
C ASN A 18 16.01 8.07 1.57
N CYS A 19 14.91 7.33 1.48
CA CYS A 19 14.33 6.91 0.21
C CYS A 19 13.31 7.92 -0.30
N SER A 20 13.18 8.00 -1.62
CA SER A 20 12.20 8.84 -2.29
C SER A 20 10.90 8.09 -2.58
N ILE A 21 9.76 8.79 -2.52
CA ILE A 21 8.48 8.24 -2.99
C ILE A 21 8.46 8.30 -4.51
N ARG A 22 8.25 7.14 -5.15
CA ARG A 22 8.22 6.97 -6.60
C ARG A 22 6.81 7.04 -7.16
N LYS A 23 5.85 6.36 -6.52
CA LYS A 23 4.46 6.27 -6.98
C LYS A 23 3.49 6.15 -5.82
N VAL A 24 2.28 6.69 -6.04
CA VAL A 24 1.10 6.44 -5.21
C VAL A 24 -0.03 6.04 -6.15
N ILE A 25 -0.57 4.82 -6.00
CA ILE A 25 -1.63 4.32 -6.88
C ILE A 25 -2.72 3.58 -6.09
N CYS A 26 -3.98 3.77 -6.47
CA CYS A 26 -5.10 3.04 -5.89
C CYS A 26 -5.31 1.70 -6.60
N ASN A 27 -5.88 0.73 -5.87
CA ASN A 27 -6.48 -0.44 -6.49
C ASN A 27 -7.74 -0.04 -7.29
N ARG A 28 -8.32 -0.98 -8.04
CA ARG A 28 -9.49 -0.73 -8.91
C ARG A 28 -10.65 -0.07 -8.16
N ASP A 29 -10.97 -0.59 -6.98
CA ASP A 29 -12.12 -0.15 -6.17
C ASP A 29 -11.81 1.07 -5.30
N LYS A 30 -10.57 1.56 -5.30
CA LYS A 30 -10.08 2.69 -4.50
C LYS A 30 -10.30 2.50 -2.99
N VAL A 31 -10.31 1.25 -2.54
CA VAL A 31 -10.36 0.87 -1.12
C VAL A 31 -8.95 0.86 -0.52
N PHE A 32 -7.96 0.48 -1.34
CA PHE A 32 -6.55 0.50 -0.99
C PHE A 32 -5.78 1.45 -1.88
N PHE A 33 -4.69 1.98 -1.35
CA PHE A 33 -3.65 2.59 -2.15
C PHE A 33 -2.28 2.06 -1.76
N ALA A 34 -1.41 1.93 -2.76
CA ALA A 34 -0.03 1.53 -2.60
C ALA A 34 0.88 2.76 -2.70
N ILE A 35 1.91 2.81 -1.86
CA ILE A 35 3.01 3.76 -1.96
C ILE A 35 4.28 2.96 -2.25
N LEU A 36 4.94 3.33 -3.34
CA LEU A 36 6.23 2.78 -3.75
C LEU A 36 7.33 3.78 -3.40
N SER A 37 8.35 3.34 -2.66
CA SER A 37 9.64 4.04 -2.54
C SER A 37 10.73 3.29 -3.30
N ASP A 38 11.96 3.81 -3.26
CA ASP A 38 13.16 3.18 -3.82
C ASP A 38 13.32 1.70 -3.44
N ASP A 39 12.96 1.34 -2.20
CA ASP A 39 13.23 0.04 -1.57
C ASP A 39 12.00 -0.60 -0.92
N THR A 40 10.87 0.12 -0.80
CA THR A 40 9.66 -0.37 -0.12
C THR A 40 8.42 -0.32 -1.00
N LEU A 41 7.52 -1.27 -0.73
CA LEU A 41 6.14 -1.26 -1.18
C LEU A 41 5.24 -1.33 0.06
N SER A 42 4.37 -0.34 0.21
CA SER A 42 3.43 -0.28 1.33
C SER A 42 2.00 -0.14 0.84
N ILE A 43 1.05 -0.73 1.57
CA ILE A 43 -0.38 -0.70 1.26
C ILE A 43 -1.11 -0.06 2.43
N PHE A 44 -2.01 0.86 2.10
CA PHE A 44 -2.82 1.61 3.03
C PHE A 44 -4.31 1.41 2.72
N PHE A 45 -5.12 1.45 3.77
CA PHE A 45 -6.56 1.60 3.67
C PHE A 45 -6.90 3.06 3.37
N CYS A 46 -7.88 3.33 2.49
CA CYS A 46 -8.24 4.70 2.13
C CYS A 46 -9.06 5.42 3.23
N LYS A 47 -10.02 4.74 3.84
CA LYS A 47 -11.04 5.37 4.71
C LYS A 47 -11.43 4.48 5.90
N PRO A 48 -10.75 4.58 7.06
CA PRO A 48 -9.77 5.60 7.43
C PRO A 48 -8.40 5.41 6.74
N CYS A 49 -7.64 6.50 6.60
CA CYS A 49 -6.30 6.47 6.02
C CYS A 49 -5.32 5.82 7.01
N LEU A 50 -5.12 4.51 6.89
CA LEU A 50 -4.32 3.71 7.83
C LEU A 50 -3.33 2.80 7.09
N PRO A 51 -2.07 2.66 7.55
CA PRO A 51 -1.14 1.68 6.99
C PRO A 51 -1.66 0.27 7.26
N ILE A 52 -1.44 -0.67 6.34
CA ILE A 52 -1.81 -2.07 6.53
C ILE A 52 -0.56 -2.94 6.59
N VAL A 53 0.26 -2.86 5.55
CA VAL A 53 1.46 -3.68 5.41
C VAL A 53 2.54 -2.90 4.68
N LEU A 54 3.80 -3.13 5.07
CA LEU A 54 4.98 -2.60 4.41
C LEU A 54 5.95 -3.75 4.18
N HIS A 55 6.40 -3.90 2.95
CA HIS A 55 7.50 -4.78 2.60
C HIS A 55 8.69 -3.92 2.18
N ARG A 56 9.85 -4.18 2.79
CA ARG A 56 11.14 -3.60 2.41
C ARG A 56 11.99 -4.69 1.78
N ARG A 57 12.51 -4.42 0.58
CA ARG A 57 13.48 -5.30 -0.07
C ARG A 57 14.80 -5.28 0.71
N SER A 58 15.52 -6.41 0.71
CA SER A 58 16.85 -6.48 1.30
C SER A 58 17.82 -5.59 0.52
N HIS A 59 18.91 -5.16 1.18
CA HIS A 59 19.98 -4.41 0.52
C HIS A 59 20.55 -5.18 -0.67
N GLU A 60 20.82 -6.47 -0.47
CA GLU A 60 21.29 -7.39 -1.51
C GLU A 60 20.36 -7.40 -2.73
N SER A 61 19.04 -7.51 -2.52
CA SER A 61 18.07 -7.44 -3.62
C SER A 61 18.17 -6.10 -4.36
N VAL A 62 18.24 -4.98 -3.64
CA VAL A 62 18.33 -3.65 -4.27
C VAL A 62 19.62 -3.47 -5.05
N GLU A 63 20.74 -4.03 -4.59
CA GLU A 63 22.00 -4.06 -5.32
C GLU A 63 21.93 -4.95 -6.57
N ASP A 64 21.35 -6.14 -6.45
CA ASP A 64 21.34 -7.15 -7.53
C ASP A 64 20.38 -6.79 -8.67
N ILE A 65 19.16 -6.35 -8.34
CA ILE A 65 18.10 -6.11 -9.34
C ILE A 65 17.65 -4.64 -9.40
N GLY A 66 18.30 -3.74 -8.67
CA GLY A 66 18.06 -2.29 -8.73
C GLY A 66 16.91 -1.79 -7.86
N MET A 67 16.74 -0.46 -7.82
CA MET A 67 15.69 0.23 -7.06
C MET A 67 14.32 0.06 -7.73
N ASN A 68 13.24 0.23 -6.97
CA ASN A 68 11.90 0.23 -7.53
C ASN A 68 11.63 1.52 -8.33
N GLU A 69 10.96 1.41 -9.48
CA GLU A 69 10.67 2.55 -10.36
C GLU A 69 9.17 2.74 -10.63
N SER A 70 8.44 1.66 -10.82
CA SER A 70 6.99 1.71 -11.03
C SER A 70 6.28 0.49 -10.47
N VAL A 71 4.98 0.63 -10.24
CA VAL A 71 4.14 -0.42 -9.66
C VAL A 71 2.79 -0.45 -10.39
N GLN A 72 2.21 -1.63 -10.54
CA GLN A 72 0.86 -1.82 -11.07
C GLN A 72 0.08 -2.82 -10.22
N TRP A 73 -1.21 -2.54 -10.02
CA TRP A 73 -2.14 -3.50 -9.44
C TRP A 73 -2.63 -4.47 -10.50
N LYS A 74 -2.79 -5.75 -10.11
CA LYS A 74 -3.64 -6.69 -10.85
C LYS A 74 -5.11 -6.23 -10.73
N PRO A 75 -5.98 -6.38 -11.75
CA PRO A 75 -7.30 -5.75 -11.76
C PRO A 75 -8.25 -6.23 -10.67
N ASP A 76 -8.04 -7.46 -10.18
CA ASP A 76 -8.78 -8.08 -9.07
C ASP A 76 -8.17 -7.75 -7.69
N SER A 77 -7.16 -6.89 -7.63
CA SER A 77 -6.45 -6.45 -6.42
C SER A 77 -5.70 -7.56 -5.66
N SER A 78 -5.56 -8.78 -6.20
CA SER A 78 -4.89 -9.89 -5.51
C SER A 78 -3.35 -9.82 -5.57
N MET A 79 -2.80 -9.00 -6.47
CA MET A 79 -1.36 -8.87 -6.66
C MET A 79 -0.94 -7.46 -7.05
N LEU A 80 0.33 -7.16 -6.82
CA LEU A 80 1.03 -6.04 -7.44
C LEU A 80 2.28 -6.53 -8.16
N VAL A 81 2.69 -5.81 -9.19
CA VAL A 81 3.99 -6.01 -9.83
C VAL A 81 4.78 -4.71 -9.76
N VAL A 82 6.06 -4.82 -9.39
CA VAL A 82 7.01 -3.70 -9.33
C VAL A 82 8.05 -3.89 -10.41
N ALA A 83 8.29 -2.86 -11.21
CA ALA A 83 9.45 -2.81 -12.11
C ALA A 83 10.61 -2.13 -11.40
N THR A 84 11.80 -2.68 -11.60
CA THR A 84 13.05 -2.19 -11.03
C THR A 84 13.95 -1.56 -12.08
N SER A 85 14.87 -0.70 -11.65
CA SER A 85 15.88 -0.06 -12.49
C SER A 85 16.86 -1.05 -13.12
N GLY A 86 17.00 -2.24 -12.54
CA GLY A 86 17.78 -3.35 -13.10
C GLY A 86 17.05 -4.15 -14.19
N GLY A 87 15.82 -3.75 -14.56
CA GLY A 87 15.04 -4.46 -15.57
C GLY A 87 14.36 -5.73 -15.07
N PHE A 88 13.99 -5.78 -13.78
CA PHE A 88 13.26 -6.92 -13.21
C PHE A 88 11.81 -6.56 -12.88
N LEU A 89 10.94 -7.56 -12.96
CA LEU A 89 9.59 -7.54 -12.43
C LEU A 89 9.54 -8.33 -11.13
N VAL A 90 9.19 -7.69 -10.02
CA VAL A 90 8.97 -8.32 -8.72
C VAL A 90 7.48 -8.43 -8.47
N TYR A 91 6.99 -9.66 -8.36
CA TYR A 91 5.58 -9.97 -8.15
C TYR A 91 5.28 -10.14 -6.67
N TYR A 92 4.32 -9.35 -6.18
CA TYR A 92 3.83 -9.40 -4.82
C TYR A 92 2.41 -9.95 -4.79
N HIS A 93 2.19 -11.01 -4.03
CA HIS A 93 0.87 -11.54 -3.75
C HIS A 93 0.31 -10.94 -2.47
N LEU A 94 -0.96 -10.55 -2.51
CA LEU A 94 -1.68 -9.92 -1.42
C LEU A 94 -2.71 -10.91 -0.87
N THR A 95 -2.52 -11.33 0.38
CA THR A 95 -3.44 -12.25 1.06
C THR A 95 -4.09 -11.58 2.26
N VAL A 96 -5.25 -12.09 2.67
CA VAL A 96 -5.93 -11.67 3.89
C VAL A 96 -5.68 -12.75 4.95
N ASP A 97 -5.17 -12.36 6.12
CA ASP A 97 -5.09 -13.26 7.26
C ASP A 97 -6.48 -13.51 7.84
N SER A 98 -7.07 -14.66 7.48
CA SER A 98 -8.40 -15.06 7.95
C SER A 98 -8.50 -15.36 9.45
N THR A 99 -7.37 -15.47 10.17
CA THR A 99 -7.37 -15.72 11.62
C THR A 99 -7.71 -14.47 12.43
N GLN A 100 -7.51 -13.29 11.86
CA GLN A 100 -7.71 -12.01 12.52
C GLN A 100 -9.01 -11.36 12.03
N LYS A 101 -9.83 -10.84 12.97
CA LYS A 101 -11.08 -10.14 12.61
C LYS A 101 -10.85 -8.82 11.88
N GLY A 102 -9.71 -8.17 12.11
CA GLY A 102 -9.34 -6.86 11.56
C GLY A 102 -8.02 -6.40 12.14
N LEU A 103 -7.32 -5.51 11.42
CA LEU A 103 -5.99 -5.05 11.82
C LEU A 103 -6.03 -3.97 12.93
N TYR A 104 -7.11 -3.20 12.98
CA TYR A 104 -7.27 -2.08 13.91
C TYR A 104 -8.55 -2.23 14.73
N GLN A 105 -8.46 -1.86 16.01
CA GLN A 105 -9.61 -1.73 16.89
C GLN A 105 -9.75 -0.27 17.31
N GLN A 106 -10.96 0.27 17.16
CA GLN A 106 -11.27 1.59 17.68
C GLN A 106 -11.57 1.48 19.18
N VAL A 107 -10.79 2.17 20.00
CA VAL A 107 -10.94 2.18 21.46
C VAL A 107 -11.42 3.56 21.90
N ASP A 108 -12.50 3.59 22.68
CA ASP A 108 -13.05 4.81 23.26
C ASP A 108 -12.31 5.24 24.53
N SER A 109 -12.34 6.55 24.79
CA SER A 109 -11.85 7.09 26.06
C SER A 109 -12.57 6.44 27.24
N PRO A 110 -11.91 6.14 28.36
CA PRO A 110 -12.59 5.70 29.57
C PRO A 110 -13.44 6.82 30.19
N GLN A 111 -13.18 8.09 29.87
CA GLN A 111 -13.92 9.24 30.41
C GLN A 111 -15.25 9.44 29.66
N PRO A 112 -16.41 9.41 30.36
CA PRO A 112 -17.73 9.47 29.71
C PRO A 112 -17.95 10.66 28.78
N ASN A 113 -17.45 11.84 29.17
CA ASN A 113 -17.56 13.08 28.38
C ASN A 113 -16.67 13.12 27.12
N LEU A 114 -15.73 12.18 26.98
CA LEU A 114 -14.86 12.03 25.82
C LEU A 114 -15.18 10.78 25.01
N ARG A 115 -16.23 10.03 25.40
CA ARG A 115 -16.72 8.89 24.64
C ARG A 115 -17.56 9.37 23.46
N ARG A 116 -17.58 8.55 22.42
CA ARG A 116 -18.43 8.79 21.25
C ARG A 116 -19.83 8.28 21.56
N ASP A 117 -20.79 9.19 21.58
CA ASP A 117 -22.20 8.83 21.77
C ASP A 117 -22.96 8.67 20.43
N SER A 118 -22.35 9.09 19.31
CA SER A 118 -22.99 9.07 17.98
C SER A 118 -22.48 7.93 17.09
N ALA A 119 -23.43 7.19 16.49
CA ALA A 119 -23.16 6.06 15.59
C ALA A 119 -22.30 6.41 14.36
N GLU A 120 -22.33 7.67 13.92
CA GLU A 120 -21.53 8.17 12.78
C GLU A 120 -20.03 8.29 13.10
N LEU A 121 -19.66 8.34 14.37
CA LEU A 121 -18.27 8.46 14.81
C LEU A 121 -17.57 7.09 14.91
N PHE A 122 -18.31 6.00 14.68
CA PHE A 122 -17.77 4.64 14.64
C PHE A 122 -17.21 4.33 13.27
N VAL A 123 -15.99 3.80 13.23
CA VAL A 123 -15.41 3.23 12.03
C VAL A 123 -16.24 1.99 11.68
N LYS A 124 -17.03 2.09 10.61
CA LYS A 124 -17.90 1.02 10.14
C LYS A 124 -17.12 -0.05 9.35
N GLU A 125 -16.02 0.36 8.74
CA GLU A 125 -15.22 -0.49 7.85
C GLU A 125 -14.13 -1.21 8.63
N VAL A 126 -14.07 -2.53 8.48
CA VAL A 126 -13.00 -3.35 9.05
C VAL A 126 -11.78 -3.24 8.15
N VAL A 127 -10.66 -2.77 8.70
CA VAL A 127 -9.38 -2.75 7.98
C VAL A 127 -8.85 -4.19 7.90
N PRO A 128 -8.69 -4.76 6.70
CA PRO A 128 -8.30 -6.16 6.57
C PRO A 128 -6.82 -6.34 6.95
N PRO A 129 -6.47 -7.44 7.64
CA PRO A 129 -5.11 -7.81 7.97
C PRO A 129 -4.41 -8.38 6.74
N LEU A 130 -3.92 -7.50 5.86
CA LEU A 130 -3.26 -7.92 4.62
C LEU A 130 -1.82 -8.35 4.87
N GLN A 131 -1.40 -9.41 4.18
CA GLN A 131 -0.01 -9.86 4.12
C GLN A 131 0.49 -9.77 2.68
N LEU A 132 1.72 -9.27 2.53
CA LEU A 132 2.37 -9.03 1.25
C LEU A 132 3.58 -9.95 1.11
N THR A 133 3.57 -10.84 0.12
CA THR A 133 4.61 -11.85 -0.09
C THR A 133 5.19 -11.75 -1.49
N VAL A 134 6.52 -11.72 -1.60
CA VAL A 134 7.21 -11.85 -2.90
C VAL A 134 7.01 -13.26 -3.41
N THR A 135 6.54 -13.38 -4.65
CA THR A 135 6.24 -14.68 -5.28
C THR A 135 7.21 -15.03 -6.38
N GLN A 136 7.62 -14.05 -7.19
CA GLN A 136 8.50 -14.28 -8.32
C GLN A 136 9.26 -13.00 -8.69
N GLU A 137 10.47 -13.18 -9.18
CA GLU A 137 11.28 -12.14 -9.82
C GLU A 137 11.59 -12.58 -11.26
N VAL A 138 11.33 -11.71 -12.23
CA VAL A 138 11.49 -12.00 -13.66
C VAL A 138 12.33 -10.93 -14.32
N ALA A 139 13.47 -11.34 -14.91
CA ALA A 139 14.29 -10.45 -15.72
C ALA A 139 13.60 -10.15 -17.07
N VAL A 140 13.56 -8.88 -17.43
CA VAL A 140 13.06 -8.40 -18.72
C VAL A 140 14.24 -7.85 -19.51
N GLY A 141 14.67 -8.62 -20.52
CA GLY A 141 15.77 -8.22 -21.40
C GLY A 141 15.48 -6.88 -22.08
N GLY A 142 16.44 -5.95 -22.01
CA GLY A 142 16.31 -4.61 -22.58
C GLY A 142 15.72 -3.55 -21.64
N GLY A 143 15.37 -3.91 -20.40
CA GLY A 143 14.83 -2.99 -19.39
C GLY A 143 13.33 -2.75 -19.52
N ILE A 144 12.78 -1.97 -18.59
CA ILE A 144 11.33 -1.73 -18.48
C ILE A 144 11.06 -0.23 -18.50
N LEU A 145 10.46 0.26 -19.59
CA LEU A 145 10.13 1.68 -19.75
C LEU A 145 8.76 2.04 -19.16
N SER A 146 7.80 1.11 -19.25
CA SER A 146 6.44 1.32 -18.79
C SER A 146 5.76 -0.01 -18.53
N MET A 147 4.84 -0.01 -17.57
CA MET A 147 3.93 -1.12 -17.31
C MET A 147 2.51 -0.57 -17.21
N VAL A 148 1.58 -1.29 -17.81
CA VAL A 148 0.15 -1.05 -17.67
C VAL A 148 -0.55 -2.37 -17.45
N CYS A 149 -1.55 -2.37 -16.58
CA CYS A 149 -2.44 -3.50 -16.45
C CYS A 149 -3.56 -3.37 -17.49
N ILE A 150 -3.76 -4.39 -18.32
CA ILE A 150 -4.87 -4.42 -19.28
C ILE A 150 -6.16 -4.66 -18.48
N ARG A 151 -7.15 -3.79 -18.70
CA ARG A 151 -8.48 -3.93 -18.12
C ARG A 151 -9.37 -4.60 -19.15
N ASP A 152 -10.07 -5.65 -18.74
CA ASP A 152 -11.23 -6.17 -19.45
C ASP A 152 -12.40 -5.17 -19.36
#